data_AF-A0A7Y5XSF7-F1
#
_entry.id   AF-A0A7Y5XSF7-F1
#
_cell.length_a   1.000
_cell.length_b   1.000
_cell.length_c   1.000
_cell.angle_alpha   90.00
_cell.angle_beta   90.00
_cell.angle_gamma   90.00
#
_symmetry.space_group_name_H-M   'P 1'
#
loop_
_entity.id
_entity.type
_entity.pdbx_description
1 polymer ?
#
loop_
_entity_poly.entity_id
_entity_poly.type
_entity_poly.pdbx_seq_one_letter_code
_entity_poly.pdbx_strand_id
1 'polypeptide(L)'
;MTDTIRARHAQLQDLTVYLARLTRLESTAMVRLRQLPNQRVAVWCWTPLEVLALRGVVGELSNPDITVRADALLEQLRATLAGTSGDMTVDLPAAQDLWWRGPLPPSGQAIDVIPAAQVNALLEAAERTFREVSAIAAIPQRAGEALLDHVALTVTHEEQEAQVGVRQLIAAARLGFVEQSDMQVGVAGANWTFVATRQGVIYKTTSTPLISPFH
;
A
#
# COMPACT_ATOMS: atom_id res chain seq x y z
N MET A 1 -27.03 -2.09 -12.14
CA MET A 1 -26.28 -3.36 -11.98
C MET A 1 -25.24 -3.08 -10.92
N THR A 2 -25.13 -3.95 -9.92
CA THR A 2 -24.13 -3.80 -8.85
C THR A 2 -22.78 -4.28 -9.39
N ASP A 3 -21.72 -3.51 -9.16
CA ASP A 3 -20.37 -3.95 -9.51
C ASP A 3 -19.92 -5.08 -8.59
N THR A 4 -19.09 -5.98 -9.08
CA THR A 4 -18.69 -7.19 -8.35
C THR A 4 -17.21 -7.50 -8.54
N ILE A 5 -16.65 -8.24 -7.58
CA ILE A 5 -15.37 -8.92 -7.69
C ILE A 5 -15.57 -10.43 -7.55
N ARG A 6 -15.09 -11.19 -8.54
CA ARG A 6 -15.07 -12.65 -8.52
C ARG A 6 -13.65 -13.14 -8.23
N ALA A 7 -13.46 -13.90 -7.15
CA ALA A 7 -12.16 -14.45 -6.78
C ALA A 7 -12.30 -15.70 -5.89
N ARG A 8 -11.21 -16.46 -5.76
CA ARG A 8 -11.14 -17.57 -4.80
C ARG A 8 -11.28 -17.05 -3.37
N HIS A 9 -11.92 -17.82 -2.50
CA HIS A 9 -12.09 -17.52 -1.08
C HIS A 9 -10.79 -17.04 -0.40
N ALA A 10 -9.66 -17.73 -0.65
CA ALA A 10 -8.37 -17.35 -0.09
C ALA A 10 -7.89 -15.96 -0.56
N GLN A 11 -8.21 -15.55 -1.78
CA GLN A 11 -7.86 -14.22 -2.31
C GLN A 11 -8.74 -13.12 -1.69
N LEU A 12 -10.03 -13.43 -1.48
CA LEU A 12 -10.95 -12.51 -0.80
C LEU A 12 -10.62 -12.38 0.70
N GLN A 13 -10.19 -13.47 1.34
CA GLN A 13 -9.70 -13.45 2.72
C GLN A 13 -8.41 -12.63 2.83
N ASP A 14 -7.48 -12.79 1.88
CA ASP A 14 -6.27 -11.99 1.79
C ASP A 14 -6.58 -10.48 1.64
N LEU A 15 -7.51 -10.15 0.73
CA LEU A 15 -8.01 -8.79 0.54
C LEU A 15 -8.65 -8.24 1.82
N THR A 16 -9.42 -9.07 2.54
CA THR A 16 -10.04 -8.71 3.82
C THR A 16 -8.99 -8.35 4.87
N VAL A 17 -7.89 -9.11 4.96
CA VAL A 17 -6.78 -8.82 5.89
C VAL A 17 -6.10 -7.50 5.52
N TYR A 18 -5.83 -7.27 4.24
CA TYR A 18 -5.26 -6.02 3.75
C TYR A 18 -6.14 -4.82 4.08
N LEU A 19 -7.44 -4.88 3.77
CA LEU A 19 -8.40 -3.80 4.04
C LEU A 19 -8.59 -3.57 5.55
N ALA A 20 -8.54 -4.61 6.37
CA ALA A 20 -8.58 -4.47 7.83
C ALA A 20 -7.34 -3.74 8.38
N ARG A 21 -6.15 -3.97 7.81
CA ARG A 21 -4.94 -3.23 8.16
C ARG A 21 -5.03 -1.78 7.67
N LEU A 22 -5.50 -1.57 6.45
CA LEU A 22 -5.67 -0.24 5.85
C LEU A 22 -6.68 0.62 6.63
N THR A 23 -7.84 0.08 6.98
CA THR A 23 -8.89 0.82 7.74
C THR A 23 -8.49 1.14 9.17
N ARG A 24 -7.58 0.36 9.77
CA ARG A 24 -6.91 0.73 11.04
C ARG A 24 -5.90 1.86 10.88
N LEU A 25 -5.28 1.98 9.70
CA LEU A 25 -4.36 3.07 9.39
C LEU A 25 -5.12 4.36 9.05
N GLU A 26 -6.21 4.24 8.28
CA GLU A 26 -7.07 5.35 7.86
C GLU A 26 -8.50 4.85 7.64
N SER A 27 -9.42 5.27 8.53
CA SER A 27 -10.80 4.78 8.54
C SER A 27 -11.62 5.21 7.32
N THR A 28 -11.24 6.31 6.68
CA THR A 28 -11.94 6.87 5.50
C THR A 28 -11.23 6.58 4.18
N ALA A 29 -10.27 5.64 4.19
CA ALA A 29 -9.44 5.33 3.03
C ALA A 29 -10.28 4.95 1.80
N MET A 30 -9.85 5.46 0.65
CA MET A 30 -10.39 5.11 -0.67
C MET A 30 -9.50 4.07 -1.32
N VAL A 31 -10.09 2.99 -1.84
CA VAL A 31 -9.39 1.98 -2.61
C VAL A 31 -9.84 1.99 -4.05
N ARG A 32 -8.89 2.06 -4.97
CA ARG A 32 -9.16 1.94 -6.41
C ARG A 32 -8.77 0.56 -6.89
N LEU A 33 -9.75 -0.21 -7.32
CA LEU A 33 -9.59 -1.52 -7.90
C LEU A 33 -9.45 -1.36 -9.42
N ARG A 34 -8.38 -1.92 -9.99
CA ARG A 34 -8.18 -1.95 -11.45
C ARG A 34 -7.91 -3.36 -11.92
N GLN A 35 -8.62 -3.77 -12.96
CA GLN A 35 -8.36 -5.02 -13.66
C GLN A 35 -7.01 -4.90 -14.39
N LEU A 36 -6.14 -5.87 -14.14
CA LEU A 36 -4.90 -6.10 -14.85
C LEU A 36 -5.02 -7.37 -15.71
N PRO A 37 -4.10 -7.58 -16.67
CA PRO A 37 -3.97 -8.85 -17.39
C PRO A 37 -3.81 -10.05 -16.44
N ASN A 38 -4.06 -11.26 -16.97
CA ASN A 38 -3.88 -12.52 -16.25
C ASN A 38 -4.76 -12.67 -14.98
N GLN A 39 -6.01 -12.17 -15.03
CA GLN A 39 -6.97 -12.25 -13.93
C GLN A 39 -6.39 -11.70 -12.61
N ARG A 40 -5.71 -10.55 -12.69
CA ARG A 40 -5.20 -9.86 -11.51
C ARG A 40 -5.99 -8.59 -11.29
N VAL A 41 -6.33 -8.31 -10.05
CA VAL A 41 -6.92 -7.05 -9.62
C VAL A 41 -5.88 -6.32 -8.78
N ALA A 42 -5.53 -5.12 -9.21
CA ALA A 42 -4.71 -4.20 -8.44
C ALA A 42 -5.60 -3.36 -7.53
N VAL A 43 -5.33 -3.38 -6.24
CA VAL A 43 -6.04 -2.62 -5.22
C VAL A 43 -5.10 -1.53 -4.69
N TRP A 44 -5.32 -0.32 -5.17
CA TRP A 44 -4.51 0.85 -4.88
C TRP A 44 -5.08 1.65 -3.72
N CYS A 45 -4.21 2.23 -2.89
CA CYS A 45 -4.64 3.14 -1.82
C CYS A 45 -3.54 4.15 -1.48
N TRP A 46 -3.89 5.44 -1.42
CA TRP A 46 -3.03 6.42 -0.74
C TRP A 46 -3.13 6.22 0.77
N THR A 47 -2.01 6.34 1.47
CA THR A 47 -1.96 6.24 2.93
C THR A 47 -1.64 7.59 3.56
N PRO A 48 -2.02 7.84 4.83
CA PRO A 48 -1.67 9.08 5.54
C PRO A 48 -0.17 9.35 5.65
N LEU A 49 0.67 8.35 5.34
CA LEU A 49 2.12 8.47 5.26
C LEU A 49 2.60 9.01 3.89
N GLU A 50 1.69 9.58 3.09
CA GLU A 50 1.97 10.17 1.76
C GLU A 50 2.67 9.20 0.80
N VAL A 51 2.33 7.91 0.90
CA VAL A 51 2.78 6.85 0.00
C VAL A 51 1.57 6.12 -0.57
N LEU A 52 1.76 5.57 -1.76
CA LEU A 52 0.74 4.81 -2.48
C LEU A 52 1.01 3.32 -2.31
N ALA A 53 0.07 2.61 -1.70
CA ALA A 53 0.10 1.16 -1.56
C ALA A 53 -0.60 0.47 -2.73
N LEU A 54 -0.07 -0.69 -3.11
CA LEU A 54 -0.64 -1.61 -4.08
C LEU A 54 -0.69 -3.02 -3.48
N ARG A 55 -1.89 -3.61 -3.43
CA ARG A 55 -2.09 -5.04 -3.21
C ARG A 55 -2.60 -5.68 -4.49
N GLY A 56 -2.02 -6.81 -4.88
CA GLY A 56 -2.50 -7.59 -6.03
C GLY A 56 -3.23 -8.84 -5.57
N VAL A 57 -4.44 -9.07 -6.08
CA VAL A 57 -5.22 -10.30 -5.85
C VAL A 57 -5.56 -10.97 -7.18
N VAL A 58 -5.71 -12.29 -7.19
CA VAL A 58 -6.19 -13.03 -8.36
C VAL A 58 -7.72 -13.01 -8.35
N GLY A 59 -8.31 -12.46 -9.41
CA GLY A 59 -9.74 -12.29 -9.57
C GLY A 59 -10.13 -11.48 -10.81
N GLU A 60 -11.44 -11.27 -10.94
CA GLU A 60 -12.08 -10.57 -12.06
C GLU A 60 -13.04 -9.53 -11.52
N LEU A 61 -12.97 -8.31 -12.04
CA LEU A 61 -13.94 -7.25 -11.77
C LEU A 61 -15.01 -7.21 -12.88
N SER A 62 -16.27 -6.94 -12.51
CA SER A 62 -17.30 -6.62 -13.51
C SER A 62 -17.08 -5.26 -14.18
N ASN A 63 -16.51 -4.30 -13.45
CA ASN A 63 -16.07 -3.00 -13.95
C ASN A 63 -14.55 -2.91 -13.82
N PRO A 64 -13.79 -2.74 -14.92
CA PRO A 64 -12.34 -2.84 -14.91
C PRO A 64 -11.62 -1.72 -14.13
N ASP A 65 -12.32 -0.66 -13.72
CA ASP A 65 -11.75 0.43 -12.93
C ASP A 65 -12.83 1.05 -12.04
N ILE A 66 -12.70 0.87 -10.72
CA ILE A 66 -13.69 1.34 -9.76
C ILE A 66 -13.01 1.74 -8.45
N THR A 67 -13.40 2.89 -7.91
CA THR A 67 -12.98 3.37 -6.59
C THR A 67 -14.13 3.21 -5.60
N VAL A 68 -13.84 2.62 -4.43
CA VAL A 68 -14.82 2.43 -3.35
C VAL A 68 -14.20 2.80 -2.01
N ARG A 69 -15.02 2.99 -0.98
CA ARG A 69 -14.50 3.12 0.38
C ARG A 69 -13.99 1.78 0.90
N ALA A 70 -12.82 1.80 1.55
CA ALA A 70 -12.17 0.62 2.09
C ALA A 70 -12.98 -0.07 3.19
N ASP A 71 -13.61 0.71 4.07
CA ASP A 71 -14.43 0.23 5.18
C ASP A 71 -15.70 -0.49 4.69
N ALA A 72 -16.39 0.09 3.71
CA ALA A 72 -17.57 -0.51 3.10
C ALA A 72 -17.22 -1.83 2.39
N LEU A 73 -16.11 -1.88 1.65
CA LEU A 73 -15.68 -3.10 0.99
C LEU A 73 -15.27 -4.18 2.00
N LEU A 74 -14.58 -3.80 3.08
CA LEU A 74 -14.23 -4.71 4.16
C LEU A 74 -15.46 -5.36 4.79
N GLU A 75 -16.52 -4.58 5.04
CA GLU A 75 -17.77 -5.08 5.60
C GLU A 75 -18.48 -6.06 4.65
N GLN A 76 -18.54 -5.73 3.35
CA GLN A 76 -19.11 -6.62 2.34
C GLN A 76 -18.37 -7.96 2.26
N LEU A 77 -17.03 -7.93 2.30
CA LEU A 77 -16.22 -9.14 2.29
C LEU A 77 -16.45 -9.99 3.55
N ARG A 78 -16.50 -9.37 4.74
CA ARG A 78 -16.75 -10.09 6.00
C ARG A 78 -18.13 -10.75 6.03
N ALA A 79 -19.15 -10.05 5.56
CA ALA A 79 -20.50 -10.59 5.47
C ALA A 79 -20.59 -11.77 4.49
N THR A 80 -19.89 -11.68 3.36
CA THR A 80 -19.98 -12.70 2.29
C THR A 80 -19.13 -13.94 2.57
N LEU A 81 -17.96 -13.79 3.22
CA LEU A 81 -17.04 -14.92 3.46
C LEU A 81 -17.54 -15.90 4.53
N ALA A 82 -18.58 -15.56 5.27
CA ALA A 82 -19.21 -16.45 6.24
C ALA A 82 -20.11 -17.50 5.53
N GLY A 83 -19.54 -18.60 5.03
CA GLY A 83 -20.37 -19.77 4.69
C GLY A 83 -19.89 -20.74 3.62
N THR A 84 -18.87 -20.44 2.82
CA THR A 84 -18.49 -21.32 1.70
C THR A 84 -17.03 -21.16 1.28
N SER A 85 -16.43 -22.28 0.87
CA SER A 85 -15.12 -22.34 0.20
C SER A 85 -15.30 -22.39 -1.32
N GLY A 86 -14.35 -21.87 -2.08
CA GLY A 86 -14.34 -21.94 -3.56
C GLY A 86 -14.24 -20.58 -4.23
N ASP A 87 -14.62 -20.53 -5.51
CA ASP A 87 -14.80 -19.27 -6.24
C ASP A 87 -16.06 -18.57 -5.75
N MET A 88 -15.95 -17.27 -5.44
CA MET A 88 -17.04 -16.47 -4.91
C MET A 88 -17.13 -15.15 -5.67
N THR A 89 -18.34 -14.64 -5.78
CA THR A 89 -18.63 -13.30 -6.30
C THR A 89 -19.11 -12.44 -5.14
N VAL A 90 -18.48 -11.29 -4.95
CA VAL A 90 -18.80 -10.32 -3.89
C VAL A 90 -19.26 -9.03 -4.53
N ASP A 91 -20.38 -8.49 -4.08
CA ASP A 91 -20.85 -7.17 -4.48
C ASP A 91 -19.90 -6.08 -3.96
N LEU A 92 -19.52 -5.16 -4.84
CA LEU A 92 -18.73 -3.99 -4.49
C LEU A 92 -19.64 -2.88 -3.96
N PRO A 93 -19.17 -2.07 -3.01
CA PRO A 93 -19.87 -0.86 -2.58
C PRO A 93 -20.10 0.12 -3.76
N ALA A 94 -20.95 1.12 -3.52
CA ALA A 94 -21.17 2.18 -4.49
C ALA A 94 -19.86 2.86 -4.93
N ALA A 95 -19.69 3.03 -6.24
CA ALA A 95 -18.55 3.70 -6.83
C ALA A 95 -18.41 5.14 -6.35
N GLN A 96 -17.18 5.57 -6.10
CA GLN A 96 -16.79 6.88 -5.62
C GLN A 96 -15.56 7.39 -6.40
N ASP A 97 -15.54 7.19 -7.72
CA ASP A 97 -14.39 7.49 -8.59
C ASP A 97 -13.89 8.93 -8.50
N LEU A 98 -14.80 9.88 -8.26
CA LEU A 98 -14.48 11.31 -8.09
C LEU A 98 -13.60 11.60 -6.86
N TRP A 99 -13.53 10.67 -5.90
CA TRP A 99 -12.71 10.81 -4.70
C TRP A 99 -11.29 10.28 -4.86
N TRP A 100 -10.98 9.58 -5.94
CA TRP A 100 -9.61 9.17 -6.21
C TRP A 100 -8.76 10.39 -6.59
N ARG A 101 -7.77 10.71 -5.77
CA ARG A 101 -6.83 11.81 -6.02
C ARG A 101 -5.44 11.25 -6.33
N GLY A 102 -4.84 11.76 -7.39
CA GLY A 102 -3.43 11.52 -7.70
C GLY A 102 -3.17 10.44 -8.75
N PRO A 103 -2.00 10.52 -9.42
CA PRO A 103 -1.62 9.61 -10.48
C PRO A 103 -1.27 8.23 -9.94
N LEU A 104 -1.39 7.22 -10.81
CA LEU A 104 -0.77 5.92 -10.60
C LEU A 104 0.63 5.93 -11.22
N PRO A 105 1.61 5.24 -10.60
CA PRO A 105 2.95 5.12 -11.15
C PRO A 105 2.93 4.36 -12.48
N PRO A 106 3.87 4.63 -13.40
CA PRO A 106 4.09 3.80 -14.57
C PRO A 106 4.68 2.43 -14.17
N SER A 107 4.96 1.57 -15.15
CA SER A 107 5.74 0.35 -14.92
C SER A 107 7.11 0.69 -14.34
N GLY A 108 7.50 -0.02 -13.28
CA GLY A 108 8.80 0.12 -12.63
C GLY A 108 9.72 -1.07 -12.85
N GLN A 109 10.99 -0.87 -12.53
CA GLN A 109 12.03 -1.88 -12.55
C GLN A 109 12.70 -1.96 -11.18
N ALA A 110 12.86 -3.19 -10.66
CA ALA A 110 13.66 -3.43 -9.47
C ALA A 110 15.15 -3.31 -9.82
N ILE A 111 15.89 -2.62 -8.98
CA ILE A 111 17.32 -2.35 -9.15
C ILE A 111 18.17 -3.03 -8.08
N ASP A 112 17.57 -3.46 -6.96
CA ASP A 112 18.23 -4.23 -5.91
C ASP A 112 17.22 -5.06 -5.09
N VAL A 113 17.74 -5.99 -4.29
CA VAL A 113 16.97 -6.84 -3.37
C VAL A 113 17.61 -6.79 -1.99
N ILE A 114 16.86 -6.28 -1.02
CA ILE A 114 17.27 -6.16 0.37
C ILE A 114 16.82 -7.41 1.13
N PRO A 115 17.74 -8.15 1.77
CA PRO A 115 17.39 -9.34 2.54
C PRO A 115 16.43 -9.03 3.69
N ALA A 116 15.49 -9.95 3.96
CA ALA A 116 14.49 -9.80 5.02
C ALA A 116 15.10 -9.41 6.39
N ALA A 117 16.26 -9.96 6.75
CA ALA A 117 16.94 -9.64 8.00
C ALA A 117 17.36 -8.16 8.08
N GLN A 118 17.82 -7.57 6.97
CA GLN A 118 18.18 -6.16 6.92
C GLN A 118 16.95 -5.26 6.96
N VAL A 119 15.87 -5.64 6.27
CA VAL A 119 14.57 -4.95 6.35
C VAL A 119 14.07 -4.89 7.80
N ASN A 120 14.13 -6.01 8.51
CA ASN A 120 13.72 -6.07 9.92
C ASN A 120 14.59 -5.17 10.81
N ALA A 121 15.93 -5.20 10.62
CA ALA A 121 16.83 -4.34 11.36
C ALA A 121 16.55 -2.84 11.11
N LEU A 122 16.23 -2.44 9.88
CA LEU A 122 15.83 -1.07 9.54
C LEU A 122 14.53 -0.66 10.24
N LEU A 123 13.53 -1.55 10.27
CA LEU A 123 12.26 -1.29 10.94
C LEU A 123 12.42 -1.18 12.46
N GLU A 124 13.21 -2.08 13.07
CA GLU A 124 13.52 -2.02 14.51
C GLU A 124 14.27 -0.73 14.87
N ALA A 125 15.21 -0.30 14.02
CA ALA A 125 15.91 0.97 14.19
C ALA A 125 14.95 2.15 14.09
N ALA A 126 14.07 2.19 13.09
CA ALA A 126 13.07 3.25 12.93
C ALA A 126 12.11 3.32 14.12
N GLU A 127 11.65 2.17 14.63
CA GLU A 127 10.77 2.09 15.79
C GLU A 127 11.48 2.56 17.08
N ARG A 128 12.74 2.15 17.28
CA ARG A 128 13.56 2.61 18.40
C ARG A 128 13.71 4.13 18.36
N THR A 129 14.10 4.68 17.22
CA THR A 129 14.22 6.14 17.04
C THR A 129 12.89 6.84 17.32
N PHE A 130 11.77 6.31 16.82
CA PHE A 130 10.46 6.92 17.07
C PHE A 130 10.08 6.91 18.56
N ARG A 131 10.36 5.81 19.28
CA ARG A 131 10.14 5.73 20.74
C ARG A 131 11.02 6.72 21.51
N GLU A 132 12.30 6.80 21.17
CA GLU A 132 13.24 7.72 21.81
C GLU A 132 12.84 9.19 21.60
N VAL A 133 12.46 9.54 20.37
CA VAL A 133 11.94 10.87 20.03
C VAL A 133 10.62 11.15 20.75
N SER A 134 9.69 10.19 20.82
CA SER A 134 8.40 10.37 21.50
C SER A 134 8.52 10.45 23.03
N ALA A 135 9.55 9.81 23.62
CA ALA A 135 9.79 9.82 25.07
C ALA A 135 10.30 11.17 25.57
N ILE A 136 10.84 12.01 24.69
CA ILE A 136 11.23 13.38 25.01
C ILE A 136 9.95 14.22 24.94
N ALA A 137 9.31 14.43 26.10
CA ALA A 137 7.99 15.06 26.28
C ALA A 137 7.81 16.48 25.68
N ALA A 138 8.85 17.06 25.07
CA ALA A 138 8.87 18.41 24.51
C ALA A 138 9.20 18.46 23.01
N ILE A 139 9.22 17.32 22.30
CA ILE A 139 9.52 17.34 20.86
C ILE A 139 8.32 17.88 20.05
N PRO A 140 8.48 18.97 19.28
CA PRO A 140 7.40 19.52 18.46
C PRO A 140 6.93 18.52 17.39
N GLN A 141 5.65 18.58 17.00
CA GLN A 141 5.06 17.80 15.89
C GLN A 141 5.97 17.75 14.64
N ARG A 142 6.63 18.88 14.34
CA ARG A 142 7.56 19.06 13.22
C ARG A 142 8.78 18.13 13.23
N ALA A 143 9.28 17.75 14.40
CA ALA A 143 10.42 16.84 14.48
C ALA A 143 10.01 15.38 14.22
N GLY A 144 8.76 15.02 14.54
CA GLY A 144 8.16 13.76 14.08
C GLY A 144 7.96 13.75 12.56
N GLU A 145 7.50 14.86 11.98
CA GLU A 145 7.38 15.02 10.53
C GLU A 145 8.75 14.92 9.84
N ALA A 146 9.76 15.64 10.35
CA ALA A 146 11.13 15.56 9.86
C ALA A 146 11.67 14.13 9.93
N LEU A 147 11.41 13.39 11.03
CA LEU A 147 11.80 11.99 11.17
C LEU A 147 11.21 11.12 10.03
N LEU A 148 9.94 11.37 9.69
CA LEU A 148 9.25 10.64 8.63
C LEU A 148 9.78 10.98 7.22
N ASP A 149 10.36 12.16 7.03
CA ASP A 149 10.98 12.59 5.77
C ASP A 149 12.41 12.04 5.57
N HIS A 150 12.98 11.32 6.53
CA HIS A 150 14.30 10.71 6.36
C HIS A 150 14.31 9.59 5.33
N VAL A 151 15.41 9.53 4.59
CA VAL A 151 15.81 8.37 3.80
C VAL A 151 16.36 7.31 4.74
N ALA A 152 15.75 6.12 4.72
CA ALA A 152 16.16 4.98 5.52
C ALA A 152 17.27 4.16 4.83
N LEU A 153 17.21 4.08 3.50
CA LEU A 153 18.16 3.35 2.67
C LEU A 153 18.26 4.03 1.31
N THR A 154 19.48 4.12 0.77
CA THR A 154 19.73 4.48 -0.62
C THR A 154 20.33 3.27 -1.33
N VAL A 155 19.77 2.95 -2.49
CA VAL A 155 20.21 1.87 -3.36
C VAL A 155 20.68 2.47 -4.67
N THR A 156 21.83 2.00 -5.18
CA THR A 156 22.39 2.41 -6.47
C THR A 156 22.70 1.19 -7.33
N HIS A 157 22.26 1.20 -8.58
CA HIS A 157 22.62 0.20 -9.58
C HIS A 157 22.84 0.89 -10.93
N GLU A 158 24.05 0.78 -11.49
CA GLU A 158 24.46 1.52 -12.68
C GLU A 158 24.23 3.05 -12.53
N GLU A 159 23.41 3.65 -13.39
CA GLU A 159 23.06 5.08 -13.36
C GLU A 159 21.74 5.35 -12.61
N GLN A 160 21.16 4.33 -11.97
CA GLN A 160 19.89 4.45 -11.24
C GLN A 160 20.13 4.54 -9.73
N GLU A 161 19.44 5.47 -9.09
CA GLU A 161 19.39 5.60 -7.64
C GLU A 161 17.93 5.53 -7.16
N ALA A 162 17.69 4.76 -6.11
CA ALA A 162 16.41 4.72 -5.41
C ALA A 162 16.61 5.03 -3.93
N GLN A 163 15.97 6.09 -3.47
CA GLN A 163 15.89 6.43 -2.06
C GLN A 163 14.61 5.85 -1.47
N VAL A 164 14.77 5.03 -0.45
CA VAL A 164 13.67 4.42 0.32
C VAL A 164 13.49 5.22 1.60
N GLY A 165 12.36 5.92 1.71
CA GLY A 165 12.04 6.74 2.88
C GLY A 165 11.48 5.93 4.06
N VAL A 166 11.60 6.48 5.26
CA VAL A 166 11.02 5.93 6.51
C VAL A 166 9.50 5.73 6.37
N ARG A 167 8.79 6.66 5.72
CA ARG A 167 7.35 6.54 5.42
C ARG A 167 7.01 5.27 4.62
N GLN A 168 7.83 4.89 3.64
CA GLN A 168 7.59 3.69 2.84
C GLN A 168 7.71 2.43 3.71
N LEU A 169 8.76 2.35 4.53
CA LEU A 169 9.00 1.21 5.42
C LEU A 169 7.90 1.08 6.48
N ILE A 170 7.49 2.17 7.13
CA ILE A 170 6.40 2.17 8.12
C ILE A 170 5.08 1.75 7.46
N ALA A 171 4.75 2.27 6.28
CA ALA A 171 3.55 1.88 5.57
C ALA A 171 3.57 0.39 5.20
N ALA A 172 4.69 -0.10 4.68
CA ALA A 172 4.88 -1.52 4.37
C ALA A 172 4.71 -2.39 5.61
N ALA A 173 5.26 -1.98 6.77
CA ALA A 173 5.09 -2.69 8.03
C ALA A 173 3.63 -2.69 8.53
N ARG A 174 2.96 -1.53 8.54
CA ARG A 174 1.57 -1.40 9.02
C ARG A 174 0.56 -2.15 8.15
N LEU A 175 0.82 -2.23 6.84
CA LEU A 175 0.03 -3.03 5.90
C LEU A 175 0.47 -4.51 5.87
N GLY A 176 1.56 -4.83 6.58
CA GLY A 176 2.19 -6.15 6.72
C GLY A 176 2.64 -6.74 5.40
N PHE A 177 3.35 -5.94 4.61
CA PHE A 177 4.04 -6.35 3.40
C PHE A 177 5.42 -6.93 3.69
N VAL A 178 5.99 -6.70 4.87
CA VAL A 178 7.41 -7.01 5.20
C VAL A 178 7.62 -8.33 5.95
N GLU A 179 6.57 -9.14 6.18
CA GLU A 179 6.63 -10.38 6.99
C GLU A 179 7.67 -11.39 6.49
N GLN A 180 8.91 -11.30 7.00
CA GLN A 180 10.06 -12.16 6.68
C GLN A 180 10.34 -12.33 5.18
N SER A 181 10.01 -11.31 4.39
CA SER A 181 10.18 -11.34 2.94
C SER A 181 11.32 -10.44 2.51
N ASP A 182 12.10 -10.90 1.55
CA ASP A 182 13.04 -10.02 0.85
C ASP A 182 12.28 -8.89 0.15
N MET A 183 12.91 -7.72 0.10
CA MET A 183 12.32 -6.49 -0.39
C MET A 183 13.06 -6.03 -1.64
N GLN A 184 12.37 -6.04 -2.77
CA GLN A 184 12.87 -5.41 -3.98
C GLN A 184 12.76 -3.89 -3.84
N VAL A 185 13.80 -3.18 -4.24
CA VAL A 185 13.82 -1.72 -4.33
C VAL A 185 13.94 -1.35 -5.79
N GLY A 186 13.18 -0.36 -6.25
CA GLY A 186 13.15 0.00 -7.65
C GLY A 186 12.70 1.42 -7.94
N VAL A 187 12.77 1.76 -9.21
CA VAL A 187 12.34 3.05 -9.76
C VAL A 187 11.22 2.85 -10.77
N ALA A 188 10.32 3.81 -10.88
CA ALA A 188 9.25 3.81 -11.89
C ALA A 188 9.08 5.19 -12.52
N GLY A 189 9.39 5.31 -13.82
CA GLY A 189 9.45 6.61 -14.47
C GLY A 189 10.50 7.53 -13.83
N ALA A 190 10.32 8.85 -13.97
CA ALA A 190 11.31 9.83 -13.54
C ALA A 190 11.24 10.20 -12.04
N ASN A 191 10.13 9.91 -11.38
CA ASN A 191 9.79 10.52 -10.09
C ASN A 191 9.15 9.55 -9.10
N TRP A 192 9.26 8.25 -9.29
CA TRP A 192 8.79 7.27 -8.31
C TRP A 192 9.89 6.30 -7.92
N THR A 193 9.95 6.03 -6.62
CA THR A 193 10.63 4.85 -6.07
C THR A 193 9.59 3.89 -5.51
N PHE A 194 9.93 2.62 -5.46
CA PHE A 194 9.08 1.63 -4.82
C PHE A 194 9.86 0.61 -4.03
N VAL A 195 9.19 0.08 -3.01
CA VAL A 195 9.58 -1.16 -2.34
C VAL A 195 8.52 -2.21 -2.59
N ALA A 196 8.92 -3.40 -3.01
CA ALA A 196 8.02 -4.51 -3.33
C ALA A 196 8.43 -5.77 -2.58
N THR A 197 7.43 -6.46 -2.05
CA THR A 197 7.57 -7.83 -1.55
C THR A 197 6.54 -8.70 -2.25
N ARG A 198 6.51 -10.00 -1.94
CA ARG A 198 5.45 -10.90 -2.41
C ARG A 198 4.05 -10.42 -1.97
N GLN A 199 3.96 -9.60 -0.92
CA GLN A 199 2.71 -9.23 -0.28
C GLN A 199 2.19 -7.91 -0.84
N GLY A 200 3.02 -7.05 -1.40
CA GLY A 200 2.54 -5.81 -2.00
C GLY A 200 3.66 -4.85 -2.30
N VAL A 201 3.28 -3.68 -2.80
CA VAL A 201 4.21 -2.65 -3.24
C VAL A 201 3.84 -1.33 -2.58
N ILE A 202 4.84 -0.60 -2.10
CA ILE A 202 4.69 0.77 -1.62
C ILE A 202 5.50 1.70 -2.53
N TYR A 203 4.80 2.60 -3.19
CA TYR A 203 5.36 3.64 -4.03
C TYR A 203 5.46 4.96 -3.28
N LYS A 204 6.54 5.70 -3.52
CA LYS A 204 6.66 7.12 -3.15
C LYS A 204 6.99 7.91 -4.40
N THR A 205 6.29 9.02 -4.61
CA THR A 205 6.68 9.99 -5.62
C THR A 205 7.50 11.11 -5.00
N THR A 206 8.52 11.58 -5.72
CA THR A 206 9.28 12.79 -5.39
C THR A 206 8.59 14.06 -5.90
N SER A 207 7.57 13.93 -6.74
CA SER A 207 6.75 15.07 -7.13
C SER A 207 5.77 15.41 -6.02
N THR A 208 5.85 16.65 -5.52
CA THR A 208 4.83 17.19 -4.62
C THR A 208 3.46 17.04 -5.28
N PRO A 209 2.54 16.24 -4.71
CA PRO A 209 1.20 16.17 -5.27
C PRO A 209 0.55 17.55 -5.18
N LEU A 210 -0.01 18.04 -6.28
CA LEU A 210 -0.67 19.35 -6.35
C LEU A 210 -1.86 19.47 -5.37
N ILE A 211 -2.36 18.35 -4.85
CA ILE A 211 -3.43 18.24 -3.87
C ILE A 211 -3.09 17.08 -2.93
N SER A 212 -3.03 17.32 -1.62
CA SER A 212 -2.95 16.23 -0.64
C SER A 212 -4.22 15.37 -0.76
N PRO A 213 -4.11 14.03 -0.86
CA PRO A 213 -5.27 13.16 -0.89
C PRO A 213 -6.06 13.17 0.44
N PHE A 214 -5.49 13.76 1.50
CA PHE A 214 -6.08 13.89 2.83
C PHE A 214 -6.39 15.36 3.14
N HIS A 215 -7.40 15.91 2.48
CA HIS A 215 -8.05 17.18 2.81
C HIS A 215 -9.53 17.10 2.46
#